data_AF-A0A8J7QFN6-F1
#
_entry.id   AF-A0A8J7QFN6-F1
#
_cell.length_a   1.000
_cell.length_b   1.000
_cell.length_c   1.000
_cell.angle_alpha   90.00
_cell.angle_beta   90.00
_cell.angle_gamma   90.00
#
_symmetry.space_group_name_H-M   'P 1'
#
loop_
_entity.id
_entity.type
_entity.pdbx_description
1 polymer ?
#
loop_
_entity_poly.entity_id
_entity_poly.type
_entity_poly.pdbx_seq_one_letter_code
_entity_poly.pdbx_strand_id
1 'polypeptide(L)'
;MAPIREAPVKAVREWKVIARDGRSWACGIYAPKNRSAEEVKFLEKHDCPELFYLLHGSVKLVVMRRGRMEVIPLTREKAVVVDTWHNGFSDGEEGGAALVVERGKVSTRYMKLKKG
;
A
#
# COMPACT_ATOMS: atom_id res chain seq x y z
N MET A 1 4.85 31.99 2.68
CA MET A 1 3.86 31.01 2.17
C MET A 1 4.37 29.62 2.50
N ALA A 2 3.49 28.72 2.96
CA ALA A 2 3.84 27.31 3.08
C ALA A 2 4.06 26.71 1.68
N PRO A 3 5.03 25.81 1.49
CA PRO A 3 5.30 25.21 0.18
C PRO A 3 4.18 24.25 -0.24
N ILE A 4 3.70 24.36 -1.49
CA ILE A 4 2.85 23.35 -2.13
C ILE A 4 3.75 22.18 -2.56
N ARG A 5 3.27 20.95 -2.35
CA ARG A 5 4.00 19.72 -2.71
C ARG A 5 3.14 18.87 -3.62
N GLU A 6 3.71 18.43 -4.73
CA GLU A 6 3.04 17.62 -5.74
C GLU A 6 3.89 16.40 -6.07
N ALA A 7 3.24 15.30 -6.46
CA ALA A 7 3.93 14.13 -6.98
C ALA A 7 3.13 13.49 -8.13
N PRO A 8 3.79 13.12 -9.23
CA PRO A 8 3.14 12.47 -10.35
C PRO A 8 2.74 11.04 -10.01
N VAL A 9 1.46 10.71 -10.16
CA VAL A 9 0.92 9.38 -9.81
C VAL A 9 1.48 8.26 -10.71
N LYS A 10 1.64 8.50 -12.02
CA LYS A 10 2.08 7.49 -13.00
C LYS A 10 3.59 7.19 -12.97
N ALA A 11 4.41 7.97 -12.28
CA ALA A 11 5.87 7.82 -12.30
C ALA A 11 6.45 7.13 -11.05
N VAL A 12 5.60 6.70 -10.12
CA VAL A 12 6.04 6.06 -8.87
C VAL A 12 6.24 4.56 -9.10
N ARG A 13 7.39 4.04 -8.65
CA ARG A 13 7.74 2.62 -8.81
C ARG A 13 7.52 1.78 -7.55
N GLU A 14 7.34 2.40 -6.39
CA GLU A 14 7.13 1.75 -5.08
C GLU A 14 6.39 2.69 -4.12
N TRP A 15 7.06 3.25 -3.12
CA TRP A 15 6.50 4.15 -2.13
C TRP A 15 7.17 5.52 -2.23
N LYS A 16 6.37 6.56 -2.51
CA LYS A 16 6.84 7.94 -2.58
C LYS A 16 6.06 8.81 -1.60
N VAL A 17 6.68 9.11 -0.46
CA VAL A 17 6.17 10.08 0.50
C VAL A 17 6.12 11.48 -0.13
N ILE A 18 4.96 12.11 -0.10
CA ILE A 18 4.70 13.48 -0.58
C ILE A 18 4.84 14.47 0.58
N ALA A 19 4.21 14.14 1.71
CA ALA A 19 4.19 14.98 2.89
C ALA A 19 4.25 14.12 4.15
N ARG A 20 4.75 14.72 5.22
CA ARG A 20 4.73 14.14 6.56
C ARG A 20 4.55 15.25 7.58
N ASP A 21 3.76 14.97 8.60
CA ASP A 21 3.68 15.77 9.82
C ASP A 21 4.31 14.96 10.95
N GLY A 22 5.61 15.18 11.18
CA GLY A 22 6.38 14.64 12.30
C GLY A 22 6.01 13.20 12.69
N ARG A 23 5.50 13.04 13.92
CA ARG A 23 5.04 11.75 14.48
C ARG A 23 3.56 11.46 14.20
N SER A 24 2.83 12.40 13.61
CA SER A 24 1.39 12.30 13.38
C SER A 24 1.11 11.37 12.19
N TRP A 25 1.52 11.77 10.99
CA TRP A 25 1.20 11.04 9.77
C TRP A 25 2.24 11.26 8.65
N ALA A 26 2.30 10.32 7.72
CA ALA A 26 2.92 10.47 6.42
C ALA A 26 1.88 10.11 5.35
N CYS A 27 1.93 10.81 4.22
CA CYS A 27 1.12 10.47 3.06
C CYS A 27 1.97 10.44 1.80
N GLY A 28 1.57 9.61 0.85
CA GLY A 28 2.31 9.42 -0.37
C GLY A 28 1.59 8.56 -1.39
N ILE A 29 2.27 8.28 -2.49
CA ILE A 29 1.78 7.41 -3.54
C ILE A 29 2.50 6.07 -3.45
N TYR A 30 1.73 5.00 -3.43
CA TYR A 30 2.19 3.62 -3.48
C TYR A 30 1.84 2.98 -4.82
N ALA A 31 2.82 2.36 -5.47
CA ALA A 31 2.69 1.57 -6.68
C ALA A 31 3.30 0.17 -6.42
N PRO A 32 2.50 -0.91 -6.41
CA PRO A 32 3.03 -2.24 -6.16
C PRO A 32 4.02 -2.70 -7.23
N LYS A 33 5.11 -3.36 -6.82
CA LYS A 33 6.04 -4.04 -7.74
C LYS A 33 5.53 -5.38 -8.27
N ASN A 34 4.75 -6.08 -7.45
CA ASN A 34 4.22 -7.40 -7.81
C ASN A 34 3.09 -7.25 -8.83
N ARG A 35 3.01 -8.17 -9.78
CA ARG A 35 2.00 -8.22 -10.84
C ARG A 35 0.86 -9.18 -10.53
N SER A 36 1.04 -10.06 -9.57
CA SER A 36 0.03 -11.02 -9.12
C SER A 36 0.18 -11.34 -7.63
N ALA A 37 -0.79 -12.06 -7.06
CA ALA A 37 -0.72 -12.51 -5.67
C ALA A 37 0.40 -13.55 -5.45
N GLU A 38 0.70 -14.35 -6.46
CA GLU A 38 1.72 -15.41 -6.44
C GLU A 38 3.14 -14.85 -6.43
N GLU A 39 3.35 -13.64 -6.96
CA GLU A 39 4.63 -12.94 -6.90
C GLU A 39 4.93 -12.37 -5.51
N VAL A 40 3.93 -12.24 -4.64
CA VAL A 40 4.10 -11.75 -3.27
C VAL A 40 4.87 -12.78 -2.43
N LYS A 41 6.12 -12.47 -2.08
CA LYS A 41 7.01 -13.39 -1.32
C LYS A 41 6.96 -13.19 0.19
N PHE A 42 6.40 -12.09 0.66
CA PHE A 42 6.29 -11.76 2.07
C PHE A 42 5.08 -10.86 2.31
N LEU A 43 4.55 -10.90 3.52
CA LEU A 43 3.62 -9.89 4.03
C LEU A 43 4.36 -9.02 5.05
N GLU A 44 3.96 -7.77 5.15
CA GLU A 44 4.41 -6.83 6.17
C GLU A 44 3.29 -6.46 7.12
N LYS A 45 3.64 -6.12 8.36
CA LYS A 45 2.70 -5.59 9.34
C LYS A 45 3.34 -4.44 10.09
N HIS A 46 2.72 -3.27 9.99
CA HIS A 46 3.04 -2.11 10.81
C HIS A 46 2.51 -2.24 12.23
N ASP A 47 3.08 -1.44 13.13
CA ASP A 47 2.63 -1.25 14.51
C ASP A 47 1.51 -0.18 14.64
N CYS A 48 0.87 0.15 13.52
CA CYS A 48 -0.29 1.03 13.43
C CYS A 48 -1.13 0.70 12.19
N PRO A 49 -2.38 1.20 12.11
CA PRO A 49 -3.18 1.11 10.90
C PRO A 49 -2.57 1.90 9.73
N GLU A 50 -2.85 1.44 8.52
CA GLU A 50 -2.46 2.07 7.27
C GLU A 50 -3.67 2.14 6.33
N LEU A 51 -3.88 3.30 5.71
CA LEU A 51 -4.97 3.55 4.78
C LEU A 51 -4.47 3.48 3.35
N PHE A 52 -5.24 2.83 2.49
CA PHE A 52 -5.06 2.77 1.05
C PHE A 52 -6.31 3.30 0.33
N TYR A 53 -6.11 4.11 -0.71
CA TYR A 53 -7.19 4.58 -1.59
C TYR A 53 -6.73 4.58 -3.05
N LEU A 54 -7.51 3.99 -3.96
CA LEU A 54 -7.10 3.85 -5.35
C LEU A 54 -7.07 5.21 -6.07
N LEU A 55 -5.91 5.56 -6.63
CA LEU A 55 -5.78 6.76 -7.47
C LEU A 55 -6.00 6.40 -8.94
N HIS A 56 -5.33 5.37 -9.45
CA HIS A 56 -5.48 4.93 -10.84
C HIS A 56 -5.10 3.46 -11.03
N GLY A 57 -5.49 2.91 -12.18
CA GLY A 57 -5.13 1.55 -12.59
C GLY A 57 -5.74 0.49 -11.69
N SER A 58 -4.99 -0.58 -11.46
CA SER A 58 -5.40 -1.70 -10.61
C SER A 58 -4.44 -1.88 -9.45
N VAL A 59 -4.95 -1.86 -8.22
CA VAL A 59 -4.18 -2.21 -7.03
C VAL A 59 -5.01 -3.15 -6.19
N LYS A 60 -4.40 -4.25 -5.76
CA LYS A 60 -5.01 -5.27 -4.91
C LYS A 60 -4.09 -5.52 -3.72
N LEU A 61 -4.69 -5.72 -2.55
CA LEU A 61 -3.98 -6.06 -1.33
C LEU A 61 -4.14 -7.55 -1.04
N VAL A 62 -3.04 -8.27 -0.88
CA VAL A 62 -3.03 -9.58 -0.22
C VAL A 62 -2.99 -9.32 1.27
N VAL A 63 -3.98 -9.80 2.03
CA VAL A 63 -4.09 -9.55 3.47
C VAL A 63 -4.31 -10.85 4.24
N MET A 64 -3.88 -10.88 5.50
CA MET A 64 -4.23 -11.95 6.44
C MET A 64 -5.47 -11.53 7.25
N ARG A 65 -6.61 -12.18 7.02
CA ARG A 65 -7.85 -11.95 7.75
C ARG A 65 -8.27 -13.24 8.46
N ARG A 66 -8.39 -13.18 9.79
CA ARG A 66 -8.80 -14.34 10.62
C ARG A 66 -7.98 -15.62 10.33
N GLY A 67 -6.67 -15.46 10.12
CA GLY A 67 -5.74 -16.57 9.84
C GLY A 67 -5.79 -17.12 8.41
N ARG A 68 -6.53 -16.47 7.50
CA ARG A 68 -6.59 -16.82 6.07
C ARG A 68 -6.07 -15.68 5.21
N MET A 69 -5.45 -16.04 4.10
CA MET A 69 -5.03 -15.08 3.09
C MET A 69 -6.23 -14.72 2.19
N GLU A 70 -6.49 -13.44 2.03
CA GLU A 70 -7.55 -12.89 1.19
C GLU A 70 -6.96 -11.84 0.23
N VAL A 71 -7.56 -11.68 -0.94
CA VAL A 71 -7.23 -10.59 -1.86
C VAL A 71 -8.35 -9.56 -1.85
N ILE A 72 -8.00 -8.30 -1.57
CA ILE A 72 -8.95 -7.19 -1.55
C ILE A 72 -8.60 -6.22 -2.69
N PRO A 73 -9.47 -6.04 -3.70
CA PRO A 73 -9.28 -5.00 -4.69
C PRO A 73 -9.54 -3.62 -4.07
N LEU A 74 -8.64 -2.67 -4.33
CA LEU A 74 -8.91 -1.27 -4.08
C LEU A 74 -9.83 -0.76 -5.19
N THR A 75 -10.76 0.12 -4.83
CA THR A 75 -11.66 0.78 -5.79
C THR A 75 -11.70 2.28 -5.49
N ARG A 76 -12.23 3.08 -6.42
CA ARG A 76 -12.47 4.52 -6.19
C ARG A 76 -13.73 4.80 -5.37
N GLU A 77 -14.47 3.76 -4.98
CA GLU A 77 -15.72 3.90 -4.21
C GLU A 77 -15.49 3.81 -2.69
N LYS A 78 -14.33 3.28 -2.26
CA LYS A 78 -14.03 3.10 -0.84
C LYS A 78 -12.54 3.21 -0.54
N ALA A 79 -12.23 3.75 0.63
CA ALA A 79 -10.92 3.61 1.26
C ALA A 79 -10.84 2.27 2.02
N VAL A 80 -9.65 1.69 2.09
CA VAL A 80 -9.37 0.45 2.83
C VAL A 80 -8.34 0.75 3.89
N VAL A 81 -8.63 0.40 5.14
CA VAL A 81 -7.68 0.50 6.25
C VAL A 81 -7.27 -0.91 6.67
N VAL A 82 -5.96 -1.15 6.77
CA VAL A 82 -5.39 -2.42 7.21
C VAL A 82 -4.65 -2.24 8.53
N ASP A 83 -4.87 -3.17 9.47
CA ASP A 83 -4.10 -3.34 10.70
C ASP A 83 -3.73 -4.83 10.87
N THR A 84 -3.26 -5.41 9.77
CA THR A 84 -2.92 -6.82 9.69
C THR A 84 -1.76 -7.02 8.71
N TRP A 85 -1.27 -8.25 8.62
CA TRP A 85 -0.29 -8.63 7.61
C TRP A 85 -0.84 -8.37 6.21
N HIS A 86 -0.11 -7.63 5.39
CA HIS A 86 -0.53 -7.30 4.04
C HIS A 86 0.65 -7.11 3.08
N ASN A 87 0.36 -7.08 1.78
CA ASN A 87 1.26 -6.60 0.72
C ASN A 87 0.39 -6.24 -0.50
N GLY A 88 0.92 -5.46 -1.44
CA GLY A 88 0.22 -5.07 -2.66
C GLY A 88 0.70 -5.79 -3.91
N PHE A 89 -0.19 -5.90 -4.89
CA PHE A 89 0.13 -6.19 -6.28
C PHE A 89 -0.76 -5.40 -7.24
N SER A 90 -0.35 -5.31 -8.50
CA SER A 90 -1.05 -4.62 -9.57
C SER A 90 -1.03 -5.46 -10.85
N ASP A 91 -2.17 -5.95 -11.27
CA ASP A 91 -2.33 -6.80 -12.47
C ASP A 91 -2.73 -6.04 -13.74
N GLY A 92 -3.03 -4.75 -13.67
CA GLY A 92 -3.37 -3.93 -14.85
C GLY A 92 -2.15 -3.69 -15.76
N GLU A 93 -2.33 -3.65 -17.08
CA GLU A 93 -1.24 -3.45 -18.05
C GLU A 93 -0.39 -2.20 -17.74
N GLU A 94 -1.05 -1.05 -17.53
CA GLU A 94 -0.38 0.21 -17.12
C GLU A 94 0.09 0.23 -15.66
N GLY A 95 -0.19 -0.82 -14.89
CA GLY A 95 0.01 -0.86 -13.45
C GLY A 95 -1.13 -0.16 -12.69
N GLY A 96 -0.82 0.30 -11.48
CA GLY A 96 -1.75 1.03 -10.65
C GLY A 96 -1.05 1.72 -9.49
N ALA A 97 -1.72 2.70 -8.91
CA ALA A 97 -1.23 3.36 -7.71
C ALA A 97 -2.35 3.75 -6.77
N ALA A 98 -2.01 3.76 -5.48
CA ALA A 98 -2.86 4.16 -4.38
C ALA A 98 -2.25 5.33 -3.62
N LEU A 99 -3.11 6.18 -3.06
CA LEU A 99 -2.76 7.06 -1.96
C LEU A 99 -2.61 6.18 -0.72
N VAL A 100 -1.51 6.35 -0.01
CA VAL A 100 -1.31 5.72 1.30
C VAL A 100 -1.17 6.80 2.36
N VAL A 101 -1.80 6.55 3.51
CA VAL A 101 -1.65 7.35 4.72
C VAL A 101 -1.32 6.41 5.87
N GLU A 102 -0.20 6.68 6.53
CA GLU A 102 0.29 5.92 7.67
C GLU A 102 0.78 6.87 8.76
N ARG A 103 1.16 6.35 9.93
CA ARG A 103 1.82 7.15 10.96
C ARG A 103 3.18 7.60 10.45
N GLY A 104 3.60 8.83 10.79
CA GLY A 104 4.87 9.39 10.30
C GLY A 104 6.13 8.59 10.65
N LYS A 105 6.05 7.73 11.68
CA LYS A 105 7.04 6.72 12.02
C LYS A 105 6.34 5.39 12.31
N VAL A 106 6.71 4.36 11.57
CA VAL A 106 6.20 2.99 11.72
C VAL A 106 7.32 2.02 12.07
N SER A 107 6.99 1.00 12.85
CA SER A 107 7.82 -0.19 13.02
C SER A 107 7.22 -1.33 12.21
N THR A 108 7.99 -1.94 11.32
CA THR A 108 7.50 -2.97 10.40
C THR A 108 8.05 -4.33 10.75
N ARG A 109 7.18 -5.34 10.82
CA ARG A 109 7.54 -6.76 10.85
C ARG A 109 7.28 -7.39 9.51
N TYR A 110 8.06 -8.41 9.16
CA TYR A 110 7.96 -9.13 7.89
C TYR A 110 7.74 -10.63 8.12
N MET A 111 6.83 -11.22 7.35
CA MET A 111 6.54 -12.65 7.35
C MET A 111 6.76 -13.20 5.94
N LYS A 112 7.76 -14.07 5.77
CA LYS A 112 8.00 -14.75 4.50
C LYS A 112 6.88 -15.75 4.23
N LEU A 113 6.38 -15.76 3.00
CA LEU A 113 5.45 -16.78 2.52
C LEU A 113 6.29 -17.97 2.01
N LYS A 114 5.92 -19.19 2.43
CA LYS A 114 6.51 -20.39 1.85
C LYS A 114 5.95 -20.55 0.44
N LYS A 115 6.82 -20.84 -0.54
CA LYS A 115 6.35 -21.31 -1.84
C LYS A 115 5.60 -22.62 -1.60
N GLY A 116 4.35 -22.69 -2.05
CA GLY A 116 3.64 -23.95 -2.23
C GLY A 116 4.26 -24.76 -3.37
#